data_AF-A0A7L5DPT8-F1
#
_entry.id   AF-A0A7L5DPT8-F1
#
_cell.length_a   1.000
_cell.length_b   1.000
_cell.length_c   1.000
_cell.angle_alpha   90.00
_cell.angle_beta   90.00
_cell.angle_gamma   90.00
#
_symmetry.space_group_name_H-M   'P 1'
#
loop_
_entity.id
_entity.type
_entity.pdbx_description
1 polymer ?
#
loop_
_entity_poly.entity_id
_entity_poly.type
_entity_poly.pdbx_seq_one_letter_code
_entity_poly.pdbx_strand_id
1 'polypeptide(L)'
;MPITVDDAYLVPFLPATKPERMIDEPEIATIKELFISSIDRLQADFDEQKFVNYSPSKWVATKYGVDVMNIDEALDFLLYHEGYHCGYILALRHLV
;
A
#
# COMPACT_ATOMS: atom_id res chain seq x y z
N MET A 1 -9.53 11.52 2.93
CA MET A 1 -8.41 12.28 2.33
C MET A 1 -8.38 12.01 0.83
N PRO A 2 -7.91 12.95 0.00
CA PRO A 2 -7.78 12.71 -1.44
C PRO A 2 -6.63 11.74 -1.72
N ILE A 3 -6.77 10.95 -2.78
CA ILE A 3 -5.68 10.14 -3.34
C ILE A 3 -4.73 11.07 -4.10
N THR A 4 -3.43 10.93 -3.87
CA THR A 4 -2.40 11.79 -4.49
C THR A 4 -1.57 11.08 -5.57
N VAL A 5 -1.74 9.77 -5.71
CA VAL A 5 -1.08 8.96 -6.74
C VAL A 5 -1.96 8.95 -7.99
N ASP A 6 -1.36 9.15 -9.16
CA ASP A 6 -2.07 9.07 -10.44
C ASP A 6 -2.69 7.68 -10.64
N ASP A 7 -3.88 7.64 -11.22
CA ASP A 7 -4.62 6.39 -11.49
C ASP A 7 -3.80 5.38 -12.30
N ALA A 8 -2.91 5.83 -13.18
CA ALA A 8 -2.02 4.96 -13.95
C ALA A 8 -1.08 4.11 -13.06
N TYR A 9 -0.74 4.60 -11.86
CA TYR A 9 0.13 3.92 -10.90
C TYR A 9 -0.63 3.31 -9.71
N LEU A 10 -1.96 3.48 -9.66
CA LEU A 10 -2.81 2.95 -8.60
C LEU A 10 -3.73 1.84 -9.10
N VAL A 11 -4.55 2.12 -10.11
CA VAL A 11 -5.63 1.24 -10.58
C VAL A 11 -5.13 -0.17 -10.97
N PRO A 12 -3.99 -0.34 -11.67
CA PRO A 12 -3.48 -1.67 -12.04
C PRO A 12 -2.96 -2.51 -10.88
N PHE A 13 -2.79 -1.92 -9.69
CA PHE A 13 -2.19 -2.54 -8.51
C PHE A 13 -3.18 -2.72 -7.36
N LEU A 14 -4.47 -2.42 -7.58
CA LEU A 14 -5.52 -2.66 -6.60
C LEU A 14 -5.77 -4.17 -6.39
N PRO A 15 -6.34 -4.59 -5.25
CA PRO A 15 -6.71 -5.97 -5.04
C PRO A 15 -7.57 -6.54 -6.17
N ALA A 16 -7.30 -7.78 -6.57
CA ALA A 16 -7.95 -8.47 -7.70
C ALA A 16 -7.68 -7.86 -9.09
N THR A 17 -6.70 -6.98 -9.22
CA THR A 17 -6.17 -6.49 -10.51
C THR A 17 -4.71 -6.91 -10.68
N LYS A 18 -4.15 -6.66 -11.87
CA LYS A 18 -2.72 -6.79 -12.15
C LYS A 18 -2.33 -5.88 -13.32
N PRO A 19 -1.06 -5.50 -13.46
CA PRO A 19 -0.56 -4.87 -14.68
C PRO A 19 -0.73 -5.81 -15.89
N GLU A 20 -1.39 -5.34 -16.95
CA GLU A 20 -1.62 -6.10 -18.19
C GLU A 20 -0.58 -5.80 -19.28
N ARG A 21 0.42 -4.97 -18.98
CA ARG A 21 1.52 -4.63 -19.89
C ARG A 21 2.85 -4.72 -19.17
N MET A 22 3.91 -4.84 -19.96
CA MET A 22 5.27 -4.67 -19.46
C MET A 22 5.46 -3.24 -18.96
N ILE A 23 6.14 -3.12 -17.82
CA ILE A 23 6.54 -1.87 -17.19
C ILE A 23 8.03 -1.71 -17.49
N ASP A 24 8.43 -0.60 -18.08
CA ASP A 24 9.81 -0.34 -18.45
C ASP A 24 10.60 0.31 -17.30
N GLU A 25 11.93 0.43 -17.46
CA GLU A 25 12.82 0.98 -16.44
C GLU A 25 12.45 2.41 -15.99
N PRO A 26 12.13 3.36 -16.89
CA PRO A 26 11.68 4.70 -16.49
C PRO A 26 10.41 4.66 -15.63
N GLU A 27 9.45 3.82 -15.99
CA GLU A 27 8.22 3.69 -15.22
C GLU A 27 8.44 2.99 -13.88
N ILE A 28 9.30 1.96 -13.83
CA ILE A 28 9.73 1.34 -12.57
C ILE A 28 10.39 2.37 -11.64
N ALA A 29 11.22 3.27 -12.18
CA ALA A 29 11.83 4.34 -11.38
C ALA A 29 10.76 5.25 -10.77
N THR A 30 9.75 5.63 -11.55
CA THR A 30 8.61 6.44 -11.08
C THR A 30 7.84 5.73 -9.95
N ILE A 31 7.54 4.44 -10.11
CA ILE A 31 6.86 3.64 -9.10
C ILE A 31 7.67 3.57 -7.80
N LYS A 32 9.00 3.42 -7.88
CA LYS A 32 9.89 3.42 -6.71
C LYS A 32 9.87 4.76 -5.96
N GLU A 33 9.90 5.88 -6.69
CA GLU A 33 9.79 7.21 -6.09
C GLU A 33 8.43 7.42 -5.41
N LEU A 34 7.35 6.91 -6.01
CA LEU A 34 6.01 6.93 -5.43
C LEU A 34 5.92 6.14 -4.12
N PHE A 35 6.58 4.98 -4.03
CA PHE A 35 6.61 4.20 -2.78
C PHE A 35 7.26 4.97 -1.63
N ILE A 36 8.38 5.64 -1.87
CA ILE A 36 9.07 6.42 -0.84
C ILE A 36 8.27 7.67 -0.46
N SER A 37 7.86 8.46 -1.45
CA SER A 37 7.12 9.71 -1.19
C SER A 37 5.75 9.48 -0.54
N SER A 38 5.12 8.33 -0.76
CA SER A 38 3.87 7.97 -0.07
C SER A 38 4.07 7.74 1.44
N ILE A 39 5.24 7.19 1.84
CA ILE A 39 5.59 7.03 3.25
C ILE A 39 5.88 8.39 3.90
N ASP A 40 6.65 9.25 3.21
CA ASP A 40 6.91 10.61 3.70
C ASP A 40 5.60 11.39 3.90
N ARG A 41 4.66 11.22 2.97
CA ARG A 41 3.33 11.83 3.09
C ARG A 41 2.52 11.26 4.25
N LEU A 42 2.53 9.94 4.44
CA LEU A 42 1.87 9.29 5.57
C LEU A 42 2.41 9.84 6.90
N GLN A 43 3.72 9.99 7.03
CA GLN A 43 4.35 10.56 8.22
C GLN A 43 3.87 12.00 8.47
N ALA A 44 3.93 12.86 7.44
CA ALA A 44 3.47 14.25 7.57
C ALA A 44 1.97 14.34 7.94
N ASP A 45 1.12 13.53 7.32
CA ASP A 45 -0.31 13.52 7.62
C ASP A 45 -0.61 12.96 9.03
N PHE A 46 0.23 12.05 9.52
CA PHE A 46 0.16 11.51 10.88
C PHE A 46 0.56 12.57 11.92
N ASP A 47 1.68 13.27 11.70
CA ASP A 47 2.17 14.33 12.59
C ASP A 47 1.20 15.52 12.65
N GLU A 48 0.51 15.82 11.55
CA GLU A 48 -0.56 16.81 11.48
C GLU A 48 -1.90 16.32 12.08
N GLN A 49 -1.94 15.12 12.67
CA GLN A 49 -3.12 14.52 13.30
C GLN A 49 -4.34 14.43 12.35
N LYS A 50 -4.13 14.20 11.05
CA LYS A 50 -5.24 14.17 10.07
C LYS A 50 -6.17 12.96 10.20
N PHE A 51 -5.77 11.93 10.94
CA PHE A 51 -6.49 10.68 11.08
C PHE A 51 -7.49 10.62 12.25
N VAL A 52 -7.85 11.76 12.86
CA VAL A 52 -8.82 11.80 13.98
C VAL A 52 -10.19 11.20 13.64
N ASN A 53 -10.61 11.27 12.38
CA ASN A 53 -11.87 10.69 11.89
C ASN A 53 -11.62 9.43 11.06
N TYR A 54 -10.83 8.51 11.60
CA TYR A 54 -10.51 7.25 10.93
C TYR A 54 -11.79 6.43 10.70
N SER A 55 -11.95 5.94 9.47
CA SER A 55 -13.05 5.04 9.11
C SER A 55 -12.55 3.59 9.12
N PRO A 56 -13.11 2.70 9.97
CA PRO A 56 -12.65 1.32 10.05
C PRO A 56 -12.67 0.59 8.70
N SER A 57 -11.62 -0.18 8.43
CA SER A 57 -11.48 -0.92 7.17
C SER A 57 -12.18 -2.28 7.23
N LYS A 58 -13.44 -2.32 6.78
CA LYS A 58 -14.21 -3.58 6.66
C LYS A 58 -13.56 -4.58 5.69
N TRP A 59 -12.84 -4.07 4.70
CA TRP A 59 -12.19 -4.91 3.69
C TRP A 59 -11.03 -5.71 4.31
N VAL A 60 -10.20 -5.05 5.13
CA VAL A 60 -9.09 -5.74 5.83
C VAL A 60 -9.64 -6.81 6.78
N ALA A 61 -10.66 -6.50 7.58
CA ALA A 61 -11.31 -7.47 8.46
C ALA A 61 -11.81 -8.71 7.69
N THR A 62 -12.49 -8.51 6.57
CA THR A 62 -13.02 -9.61 5.75
C THR A 62 -11.92 -10.46 5.11
N LYS A 63 -10.80 -9.85 4.69
CA LYS A 63 -9.76 -10.52 3.90
C LYS A 63 -8.65 -11.14 4.74
N TYR A 64 -8.29 -10.49 5.84
CA TYR A 64 -7.16 -10.89 6.68
C TYR A 64 -7.60 -11.36 8.07
N GLY A 65 -8.87 -11.16 8.45
CA GLY A 65 -9.35 -11.48 9.80
C GLY A 65 -8.78 -10.56 10.88
N VAL A 66 -8.32 -9.36 10.48
CA VAL A 66 -7.73 -8.35 11.36
C VAL A 66 -8.64 -7.13 11.37
N ASP A 67 -9.10 -6.74 12.56
CA ASP A 67 -9.83 -5.49 12.74
C ASP A 67 -8.84 -4.31 12.69
N VAL A 68 -9.22 -3.27 11.93
CA VAL A 68 -8.44 -2.03 11.81
C VAL A 68 -9.39 -0.87 12.00
N MET A 69 -9.40 -0.35 13.24
CA MET A 69 -10.39 0.59 13.75
C MET A 69 -9.88 2.02 13.85
N ASN A 70 -8.56 2.21 13.88
CA ASN A 70 -7.88 3.50 13.98
C ASN A 70 -6.56 3.48 13.19
N ILE A 71 -5.87 4.63 13.19
CA ILE A 71 -4.61 4.79 12.46
C ILE A 71 -3.47 3.93 13.04
N ASP A 72 -3.40 3.78 14.36
CA ASP A 72 -2.33 3.01 15.01
C ASP A 72 -2.45 1.53 14.62
N GLU A 73 -3.65 0.97 14.68
CA GLU A 73 -3.94 -0.39 14.19
C GLU A 73 -3.68 -0.54 12.68
N ALA A 74 -3.89 0.53 11.90
CA ALA A 74 -3.59 0.51 10.47
C ALA A 74 -2.08 0.48 10.20
N LEU A 75 -1.28 1.17 11.02
CA LEU A 75 0.19 1.14 10.96
C LEU A 75 0.74 -0.22 11.39
N ASP A 76 0.16 -0.84 12.43
CA ASP A 76 0.51 -2.21 12.82
C ASP A 76 0.18 -3.22 11.71
N PHE A 77 -1.01 -3.10 11.10
CA PHE A 77 -1.40 -3.92 9.96
C PHE A 77 -0.50 -3.69 8.74
N LEU A 78 -0.07 -2.46 8.47
CA LEU A 78 0.82 -2.13 7.35
C LEU A 78 2.12 -2.94 7.42
N LEU A 79 2.76 -3.01 8.59
CA LEU A 79 3.99 -3.80 8.77
C LEU A 79 3.77 -5.29 8.48
N TYR A 80 2.65 -5.85 8.95
CA TYR A 80 2.26 -7.23 8.62
C TYR A 80 2.06 -7.42 7.10
N HIS A 81 1.35 -6.49 6.46
CA HIS A 81 1.05 -6.52 5.03
C HIS A 81 2.32 -6.46 4.17
N GLU A 82 3.28 -5.62 4.53
CA GLU A 82 4.58 -5.55 3.86
C GLU A 82 5.40 -6.83 4.06
N GLY A 83 5.36 -7.43 5.25
CA GLY A 83 5.98 -8.73 5.51
C GLY A 83 5.38 -9.84 4.63
N TYR A 84 4.06 -9.84 4.46
CA TYR A 84 3.35 -10.75 3.57
C TYR A 84 3.81 -10.56 2.11
N HIS A 85 3.82 -9.33 1.59
CA HIS A 85 4.30 -9.04 0.24
C HIS A 85 5.77 -9.42 0.03
N CYS A 86 6.64 -9.14 1.01
CA CYS A 86 8.04 -9.53 0.97
C CYS A 86 8.19 -11.06 0.80
N GLY A 87 7.39 -11.86 1.51
CA GLY A 87 7.35 -13.31 1.35
C GLY A 87 7.05 -13.75 -0.10
N TYR A 88 6.05 -13.14 -0.75
CA TYR A 88 5.72 -13.42 -2.16
C TYR A 88 6.82 -12.98 -3.12
N ILE A 89 7.40 -11.79 -2.91
CA ILE A 89 8.50 -11.28 -3.75
C ILE A 89 9.70 -12.23 -3.67
N LEU A 90 10.06 -12.67 -2.46
CA LEU A 90 11.14 -13.63 -2.26
C LEU A 90 10.83 -14.97 -2.95
N ALA A 91 9.61 -15.49 -2.80
CA ALA A 91 9.19 -16.72 -3.45
C ALA A 91 9.27 -16.63 -4.99
N LEU A 92 8.81 -15.52 -5.58
CA LEU A 92 8.89 -15.27 -7.02
C LEU A 92 10.34 -15.12 -7.50
N ARG A 93 11.19 -14.44 -6.73
CA ARG A 93 12.61 -14.28 -7.06
C ARG A 93 13.37 -15.61 -7.05
N HIS A 94 12.93 -16.56 -6.25
CA HIS A 94 13.50 -17.91 -6.16
C HIS A 94 12.74 -18.94 -7.00
N LEU A 95 11.74 -18.50 -7.78
CA LEU A 95 11.02 -19.34 -8.71
C LEU A 95 11.88 -19.49 -9.97
N VAL A 96 12.50 -20.67 -10.11
CA VAL A 96 13.53 -21.12 -11.08
C VAL A 96 14.97 -20.72 -10.79
#